data_AF-A0A969UL72-F1
#
_entry.id   AF-A0A969UL72-F1
#
_cell.length_a   1.000
_cell.length_b   1.000
_cell.length_c   1.000
_cell.angle_alpha   90.00
_cell.angle_beta   90.00
_cell.angle_gamma   90.00
#
_symmetry.space_group_name_H-M   'P 1'
#
loop_
_entity.id
_entity.type
_entity.pdbx_description
1 polymer ?
#
loop_
_entity_poly.entity_id
_entity_poly.type
_entity_poly.pdbx_seq_one_letter_code
_entity_poly.pdbx_strand_id
1 'polypeptide(L)'
;MKEPNLPPANIEAEEAILGGILFDPKAIFQVEASLVPSAFYVSAHQEIYQTALKLYHQGNPTDFMAVSTYLADRDRLDKVGGTAKLAQLL
;
A
#
# COMPACT_ATOMS: atom_id res chain seq x y z
N MET A 1 5.70 31.33 -14.40
CA MET A 1 4.51 30.94 -13.62
C MET A 1 4.99 29.88 -12.63
N LYS A 2 4.87 30.11 -11.31
CA LYS A 2 5.23 29.09 -10.31
C LYS A 2 4.18 27.98 -10.43
N GLU A 3 4.62 26.77 -10.78
CA GLU A 3 3.78 25.58 -10.72
C GLU A 3 3.18 25.46 -9.31
N PRO A 4 1.92 25.03 -9.16
CA PRO A 4 1.32 24.86 -7.85
C PRO A 4 2.22 23.95 -7.03
N ASN A 5 2.54 24.39 -5.81
CA ASN A 5 3.42 23.73 -4.86
C ASN A 5 2.80 22.39 -4.44
N LEU A 6 2.89 21.38 -5.32
CA LEU A 6 2.57 20.00 -5.01
C LEU A 6 3.52 19.58 -3.88
N PRO A 7 3.01 18.95 -2.81
CA PRO A 7 3.87 18.43 -1.76
C PRO A 7 4.91 17.48 -2.41
N PRO A 8 6.17 17.49 -1.94
CA PRO A 8 7.19 16.61 -2.48
C PRO A 8 6.70 15.16 -2.31
N ALA A 9 6.54 14.47 -3.43
CA ALA A 9 6.13 13.07 -3.48
C ALA A 9 7.14 12.26 -4.31
N ASN A 10 7.34 11.00 -3.93
CA ASN A 10 8.17 10.07 -4.68
C ASN A 10 7.38 8.78 -4.90
N ILE A 11 6.78 8.66 -6.10
CA ILE A 11 5.91 7.53 -6.43
C ILE A 11 6.69 6.21 -6.50
N GLU A 12 7.93 6.24 -7.00
CA GLU A 12 8.78 5.05 -7.06
C GLU A 12 9.09 4.51 -5.66
N ALA A 13 9.30 5.41 -4.68
CA ALA A 13 9.50 5.01 -3.29
C ALA A 13 8.23 4.40 -2.68
N GLU A 14 7.05 4.96 -2.98
CA GLU A 14 5.78 4.36 -2.56
C GLU A 14 5.60 2.95 -3.12
N GLU A 15 5.84 2.78 -4.42
CA GLU A 15 5.73 1.49 -5.10
C GLU A 15 6.73 0.48 -4.51
N ALA A 16 7.97 0.88 -4.26
CA ALA A 16 8.99 0.01 -3.66
C ALA A 16 8.64 -0.42 -2.22
N ILE A 17 8.10 0.48 -1.40
CA ILE A 17 7.66 0.14 -0.04
C ILE A 17 6.51 -0.87 -0.09
N LEU A 18 5.49 -0.61 -0.91
CA LEU A 18 4.35 -1.51 -1.04
C LEU A 18 4.78 -2.85 -1.62
N GLY A 19 5.58 -2.85 -2.67
CA GLY A 19 6.13 -4.06 -3.27
C GLY A 19 6.89 -4.91 -2.27
N GLY A 20 7.75 -4.29 -1.46
CA GLY A 20 8.48 -4.96 -0.40
C GLY A 20 7.55 -5.63 0.63
N ILE A 21 6.47 -4.96 1.03
CA ILE A 21 5.46 -5.51 1.96
C ILE A 21 4.68 -6.67 1.34
N LEU A 22 4.27 -6.52 0.07
CA LEU A 22 3.49 -7.54 -0.65
C LEU A 22 4.33 -8.77 -1.00
N PHE A 23 5.66 -8.61 -1.14
CA PHE A 23 6.61 -9.69 -1.38
C PHE A 23 7.06 -10.39 -0.10
N ASP A 24 7.47 -9.63 0.92
CA ASP A 24 7.84 -10.15 2.25
C ASP A 24 6.95 -9.53 3.33
N PRO A 25 5.98 -10.28 3.89
CA PRO A 25 5.11 -9.80 4.96
C PRO A 25 5.83 -9.25 6.20
N LYS A 26 7.10 -9.61 6.41
CA LYS A 26 7.89 -9.08 7.53
C LYS A 26 8.38 -7.65 7.28
N ALA A 27 8.43 -7.19 6.03
CA ALA A 27 8.91 -5.87 5.68
C ALA A 27 8.07 -4.76 6.32
N ILE A 28 6.78 -5.00 6.58
CA ILE A 28 5.92 -4.00 7.24
C ILE A 28 6.42 -3.60 8.62
N PHE A 29 7.05 -4.51 9.37
CA PHE A 29 7.63 -4.24 10.69
C PHE A 29 8.69 -3.14 10.65
N GLN A 30 9.38 -2.99 9.52
CA GLN A 30 10.43 -1.97 9.37
C GLN A 30 9.87 -0.56 9.23
N VAL A 31 8.61 -0.42 8.81
CA VAL A 31 8.02 0.88 8.45
C VAL A 31 6.82 1.26 9.30
N GLU A 32 6.08 0.31 9.88
CA GLU A 32 4.82 0.54 10.61
C GLU A 32 4.93 1.58 11.73
N ALA A 33 6.05 1.61 12.45
CA ALA A 33 6.27 2.55 13.54
C ALA A 33 6.45 4.01 13.10
N SER A 34 6.81 4.25 11.83
CA SER A 34 7.18 5.58 11.31
C SER A 34 6.32 6.08 10.15
N LEU A 35 5.65 5.17 9.45
CA LEU A 35 4.91 5.47 8.23
C LEU A 35 3.41 5.36 8.50
N VAL A 36 2.69 6.43 8.15
CA VAL A 36 1.22 6.47 8.25
C VAL A 36 0.60 6.40 6.85
N PRO A 37 -0.63 5.86 6.69
CA PRO A 37 -1.26 5.76 5.38
C PRO A 37 -1.33 7.09 4.62
N SER A 38 -1.57 8.21 5.31
CA SER A 38 -1.64 9.54 4.70
C SER A 38 -0.31 10.07 4.16
N ALA A 39 0.81 9.37 4.39
CA ALA A 39 2.12 9.72 3.83
C ALA A 39 2.25 9.33 2.36
N PHE A 40 1.45 8.37 1.88
CA PHE A 40 1.38 8.02 0.47
C PHE A 40 0.61 9.09 -0.29
N TYR A 41 1.15 9.57 -1.41
CA TYR A 41 0.49 10.57 -2.24
C TYR A 41 -0.63 9.96 -3.08
N VAL A 42 -0.42 8.73 -3.59
CA VAL A 42 -1.41 8.05 -4.44
C VAL A 42 -2.49 7.42 -3.56
N SER A 43 -3.75 7.80 -3.77
CA SER A 43 -4.88 7.27 -2.98
C SER A 43 -4.97 5.74 -2.99
N ALA A 44 -4.65 5.09 -4.11
CA ALA A 44 -4.58 3.63 -4.18
C ALA A 44 -3.47 3.08 -3.26
N HIS A 45 -2.30 3.72 -3.21
CA HIS A 45 -1.20 3.31 -2.34
C HIS A 45 -1.53 3.50 -0.85
N GLN A 46 -2.20 4.62 -0.51
CA GLN A 46 -2.72 4.84 0.84
C GLN A 46 -3.62 3.68 1.29
N GLU A 47 -4.53 3.27 0.41
CA GLU A 47 -5.50 2.20 0.68
C GLU A 47 -4.84 0.82 0.83
N ILE A 48 -3.86 0.53 -0.02
CA ILE A 48 -3.08 -0.72 0.04
C ILE A 48 -2.30 -0.76 1.36
N TYR A 49 -1.59 0.31 1.71
CA TYR A 49 -0.84 0.38 2.96
C TYR A 49 -1.76 0.29 4.19
N GLN A 50 -2.88 1.00 4.19
CA GLN A 50 -3.87 0.93 5.26
C GLN A 50 -4.39 -0.50 5.46
N THR A 51 -4.64 -1.21 4.37
CA THR A 51 -5.07 -2.61 4.42
C THR A 51 -3.97 -3.51 4.98
N ALA A 52 -2.74 -3.37 4.51
CA ALA A 52 -1.59 -4.12 5.00
C ALA A 52 -1.36 -3.87 6.51
N LEU A 53 -1.40 -2.62 6.95
CA LEU A 53 -1.25 -2.24 8.36
C LEU A 53 -2.36 -2.86 9.23
N LYS A 54 -3.58 -2.89 8.73
CA LYS A 54 -4.70 -3.53 9.44
C LYS A 54 -4.53 -5.03 9.55
N LEU A 55 -4.12 -5.71 8.48
CA LEU A 55 -3.81 -7.14 8.51
C LEU A 55 -2.69 -7.43 9.50
N TYR A 56 -1.62 -6.63 9.48
CA TYR A 56 -0.50 -6.74 10.42
C TYR A 56 -0.94 -6.63 11.88
N HIS A 57 -1.72 -5.60 12.24
CA HIS A 57 -2.24 -5.46 13.61
C HIS A 57 -3.19 -6.57 14.04
N GLN A 58 -3.80 -7.28 13.07
CA GLN A 58 -4.63 -8.46 13.33
C GLN A 58 -3.82 -9.76 13.39
N GLY A 59 -2.50 -9.70 13.20
CA GLY A 59 -1.63 -10.88 13.14
C GLY A 59 -1.77 -11.69 11.85
N ASN A 60 -2.34 -11.10 10.80
CA ASN A 60 -2.51 -11.73 9.49
C ASN A 60 -1.35 -11.38 8.54
N PRO A 61 -1.05 -12.23 7.55
CA PRO A 61 -0.06 -11.92 6.51
C PRO A 61 -0.42 -10.65 5.73
N THR A 62 0.59 -9.95 5.24
CA THR A 62 0.45 -8.72 4.43
C THR A 62 0.93 -8.92 2.99
N ASP A 63 1.10 -10.17 2.56
CA ASP A 63 1.50 -10.49 1.19
C ASP A 63 0.41 -10.13 0.17
N PHE A 64 0.79 -10.18 -1.11
CA PHE A 64 -0.09 -9.94 -2.24
C PHE A 64 -1.43 -10.70 -2.17
N MET A 65 -1.42 -11.99 -1.79
CA MET A 65 -2.63 -12.79 -1.75
C MET A 65 -3.55 -12.32 -0.62
N ALA A 66 -3.01 -12.13 0.58
CA ALA A 66 -3.78 -11.69 1.74
C ALA A 66 -4.39 -10.30 1.53
N VAL A 67 -3.62 -9.35 1.02
CA VAL A 67 -4.11 -7.99 0.73
C VAL A 67 -5.16 -8.01 -0.39
N SER A 68 -4.93 -8.74 -1.46
CA SER A 68 -5.89 -8.86 -2.57
C SER A 68 -7.23 -9.45 -2.10
N THR A 69 -7.20 -10.54 -1.34
CA THR A 69 -8.40 -11.16 -0.77
C THR A 69 -9.11 -10.20 0.18
N TYR A 70 -8.39 -9.54 1.07
CA TYR A 70 -9.00 -8.62 2.03
C TYR A 70 -9.75 -7.45 1.35
N LEU A 71 -9.17 -6.92 0.27
CA LEU A 71 -9.76 -5.86 -0.54
C LEU A 71 -10.95 -6.36 -1.35
N ALA A 72 -10.87 -7.58 -1.92
CA ALA A 72 -11.96 -8.21 -2.66
C ALA A 72 -13.18 -8.45 -1.78
N ASP A 73 -12.98 -9.04 -0.60
CA ASP A 73 -14.05 -9.35 0.38
C ASP A 73 -14.80 -8.11 0.90
N ARG A 74 -14.30 -6.91 0.60
CA ARG A 74 -14.86 -5.62 1.02
C ARG A 74 -15.28 -4.72 -0.13
N ASP A 75 -15.28 -5.25 -1.36
CA ASP A 75 -15.59 -4.47 -2.57
C ASP A 75 -14.70 -3.22 -2.72
N ARG A 76 -13.43 -3.33 -2.31
CA ARG A 76 -12.42 -2.25 -2.39
C ARG A 76 -11.32 -2.53 -3.39
N LEU A 77 -11.24 -3.73 -3.94
CA LEU A 77 -10.20 -4.12 -4.89
C LEU A 77 -10.19 -3.23 -6.14
N ASP A 78 -11.36 -2.86 -6.66
CA ASP A 78 -11.45 -1.96 -7.82
C ASP A 78 -10.95 -0.54 -7.49
N LYS A 79 -11.05 -0.10 -6.22
CA LYS A 79 -10.57 1.22 -5.77
C LYS A 79 -9.06 1.35 -5.82
N VAL A 80 -8.34 0.23 -5.82
CA VAL A 80 -6.87 0.21 -5.94
C VAL A 80 -6.40 -0.13 -7.36
N GLY A 81 -7.32 -0.22 -8.33
CA GLY A 81 -7.00 -0.57 -9.72
C GLY A 81 -7.00 -2.07 -10.02
N GLY A 82 -7.61 -2.87 -9.14
CA GLY A 82 -7.75 -4.31 -9.31
C GLY A 82 -6.47 -5.11 -8.99
N THR A 83 -6.55 -6.43 -9.19
CA THR A 83 -5.39 -7.32 -9.01
C THR A 83 -4.22 -6.95 -9.93
N ALA A 84 -4.50 -6.45 -11.14
CA ALA A 84 -3.47 -6.04 -12.09
C ALA A 84 -2.61 -4.90 -11.55
N LYS A 85 -3.21 -3.90 -10.88
CA LYS A 85 -2.44 -2.79 -10.31
C LYS A 85 -1.64 -3.21 -9.08
N LEU A 86 -2.19 -4.08 -8.24
CA LEU A 86 -1.44 -4.70 -7.13
C LEU A 86 -0.25 -5.52 -7.63
N ALA A 87 -0.42 -6.26 -8.72
CA ALA A 87 0.65 -7.07 -9.30
C ALA A 87 1.78 -6.23 -9.90
N GLN A 88 1.53 -5.00 -10.32
CA GLN A 88 2.57 -4.06 -10.80
C GLN A 88 3.49 -3.57 -9.68
N LEU A 89 3.12 -3.78 -8.42
CA LEU A 89 3.95 -3.40 -7.27
C LEU A 89 4.99 -4.49 -6.94
N LEU A 90 4.86 -5.70 -7.49
CA LEU A 90 5.78 -6.81 -7.27
C LEU A 90 7.01 -6.78 -8.20
#